data_AF-A0A7X4VYE1-F1
#
_entry.id   AF-A0A7X4VYE1-F1
#
_cell.length_a   1.000
_cell.length_b   1.000
_cell.length_c   1.000
_cell.angle_alpha   90.00
_cell.angle_beta   90.00
_cell.angle_gamma   90.00
#
_symmetry.space_group_name_H-M   'P 1'
#
loop_
_entity.id
_entity.type
_entity.pdbx_description
1 polymer ?
#
loop_
_entity_poly.entity_id
_entity_poly.type
_entity_poly.pdbx_seq_one_letter_code
_entity_poly.pdbx_strand_id
1 'polypeptide(L)'
;MTRTVFSRTLLTAGLAAGLTMAAGNAAATGSTGPYLGVGLGQLGGGGAFDDDAEHWKLTAGYNLGWLPFLDLGAELAYANGGKLDGRVDGRNATLEVESFQAMAVAGLSFGPLGLFAKAGMADWDAEQRGRGVNRNHSGTDPIYGLGVRAGLFGLSGRLEYEYLDTDGIEALDMVTTSVVYTF
;
A
#
# COMPACT_ATOMS: atom_id res chain seq x y z
N MET A 1 17.63 -13.11 24.25
CA MET A 1 16.97 -11.80 24.06
C MET A 1 17.94 -10.89 23.32
N THR A 2 17.39 -10.09 22.39
CA THR A 2 18.07 -9.09 21.56
C THR A 2 18.91 -9.64 20.39
N ARG A 3 18.27 -9.75 19.21
CA ARG A 3 18.97 -9.57 17.92
C ARG A 3 18.24 -8.50 17.12
N THR A 4 18.74 -7.30 17.27
CA THR A 4 18.70 -6.21 16.30
C THR A 4 19.30 -6.72 14.99
N VAL A 5 18.52 -6.74 13.90
CA VAL A 5 19.04 -6.71 12.53
C VAL A 5 18.23 -5.67 11.76
N PHE A 6 18.62 -4.42 11.94
CA PHE A 6 18.43 -3.40 10.92
C PHE A 6 19.57 -3.57 9.91
N SER A 7 19.25 -3.89 8.66
CA SER A 7 20.16 -3.82 7.51
C SER A 7 19.32 -3.38 6.31
N ARG A 8 19.08 -2.08 6.11
CA ARG A 8 19.87 -1.20 5.22
C ARG A 8 20.11 -1.77 3.82
N THR A 9 19.13 -1.58 2.94
CA THR A 9 19.32 -1.00 1.60
C THR A 9 18.06 -0.21 1.18
N LEU A 10 17.82 0.94 1.82
CA LEU A 10 16.88 1.95 1.29
C LEU A 10 17.59 2.67 0.14
N LEU A 11 17.36 2.23 -1.09
CA LEU A 11 17.84 2.92 -2.29
C LEU A 11 16.73 3.81 -2.87
N THR A 12 16.70 5.01 -2.31
CA THR A 12 16.39 6.32 -2.93
C THR A 12 15.66 6.36 -4.29
N ALA A 13 14.41 6.84 -4.21
CA ALA A 13 13.89 8.09 -4.77
C ALA A 13 13.96 8.34 -6.30
N GLY A 14 12.77 8.62 -6.87
CA GLY A 14 12.69 9.45 -8.07
C GLY A 14 11.30 9.68 -8.63
N LEU A 15 10.48 10.56 -8.01
CA LEU A 15 9.60 11.52 -8.72
C LEU A 15 8.95 12.50 -7.73
N ALA A 16 9.75 13.43 -7.22
CA ALA A 16 9.28 14.68 -6.62
C ALA A 16 9.68 15.85 -7.53
N ALA A 17 8.80 16.23 -8.46
CA ALA A 17 8.83 17.51 -9.17
C ALA A 17 7.50 17.67 -9.92
N GLY A 18 6.63 18.63 -9.65
CA GLY A 18 6.66 19.69 -8.66
C GLY A 18 5.26 20.26 -8.53
N LEU A 19 4.90 20.67 -7.31
CA LEU A 19 3.75 21.53 -7.07
C LEU A 19 4.12 22.46 -5.92
N THR A 20 4.99 23.42 -6.22
CA THR A 20 5.06 24.65 -5.43
C THR A 20 4.34 25.73 -6.21
N MET A 21 3.65 26.60 -5.46
CA MET A 21 2.86 27.76 -5.89
C MET A 21 1.36 27.55 -6.06
N ALA A 22 0.65 27.40 -4.93
CA ALA A 22 -0.57 28.18 -4.64
C ALA A 22 -0.93 28.03 -3.16
N ALA A 23 -0.39 28.91 -2.32
CA ALA A 23 -0.93 29.15 -0.99
C ALA A 23 -2.30 29.84 -1.17
N GLY A 24 -3.36 29.05 -1.20
CA GLY A 24 -4.74 29.52 -1.26
C GLY A 24 -5.61 28.60 -0.44
N ASN A 25 -5.96 29.05 0.77
CA ASN A 25 -6.97 28.48 1.67
C ASN A 25 -6.85 26.96 1.90
N ALA A 26 -6.13 26.58 2.95
CA ALA A 26 -6.21 25.25 3.55
C ALA A 26 -7.64 25.02 4.09
N ALA A 27 -8.57 24.65 3.20
CA ALA A 27 -9.76 23.93 3.59
C ALA A 27 -9.26 22.62 4.19
N ALA A 28 -9.71 22.32 5.41
CA ALA A 28 -9.39 21.10 6.12
C ALA A 28 -9.45 19.91 5.16
N THR A 29 -8.39 19.10 5.10
CA THR A 29 -8.34 17.86 4.28
C THR A 29 -9.34 16.80 4.76
N GLY A 30 -10.20 17.13 5.73
CA GLY A 30 -11.31 16.31 6.23
C GLY A 30 -12.56 16.38 5.36
N SER A 31 -12.39 16.22 4.05
CA SER A 31 -13.50 16.05 3.12
C SER A 31 -14.21 14.74 3.45
N THR A 32 -15.44 14.84 3.97
CA THR A 32 -16.34 13.69 4.09
C THR A 32 -16.88 13.35 2.71
N GLY A 33 -16.73 12.10 2.28
CA GLY A 33 -17.20 11.69 0.97
C GLY A 33 -16.57 10.38 0.48
N PRO A 34 -17.10 9.83 -0.61
CA PRO A 34 -16.46 8.72 -1.29
C PRO A 34 -15.16 9.20 -1.96
N TYR A 35 -14.17 8.32 -2.02
CA TYR A 35 -12.93 8.59 -2.74
C TYR A 35 -12.49 7.38 -3.56
N LEU A 36 -11.77 7.68 -4.63
CA LEU A 36 -11.15 6.69 -5.51
C LEU A 36 -9.68 7.03 -5.68
N GLY A 37 -8.84 6.00 -5.68
CA GLY A 37 -7.41 6.12 -5.74
C GLY A 37 -6.77 5.08 -6.64
N VAL A 38 -5.66 5.47 -7.24
CA VAL A 38 -4.79 4.56 -8.00
C VAL A 38 -3.37 4.75 -7.48
N GLY A 39 -2.63 3.66 -7.35
CA GLY A 39 -1.26 3.69 -6.83
C GLY A 39 -0.38 2.65 -7.49
N LEU A 40 0.92 2.90 -7.39
CA LEU A 40 1.98 2.02 -7.81
C LEU A 40 2.98 1.89 -6.66
N GLY A 41 3.60 0.74 -6.55
CA GLY A 41 4.42 0.43 -5.41
C GLY A 41 5.35 -0.74 -5.63
N GLN A 42 6.02 -1.10 -4.54
CA GLN A 42 6.82 -2.30 -4.45
C GLN A 42 6.31 -3.20 -3.33
N LEU A 43 6.29 -4.51 -3.57
CA LEU A 43 6.15 -5.53 -2.55
C LEU A 43 7.54 -6.07 -2.20
N GLY A 44 7.87 -6.03 -0.92
CA GLY A 44 9.00 -6.72 -0.32
C GLY A 44 8.52 -8.00 0.37
N GLY A 45 9.26 -9.10 0.18
CA GLY A 45 9.07 -10.34 0.92
C GLY A 45 10.24 -10.58 1.87
N GLY A 46 9.96 -10.90 3.13
CA GLY A 46 11.01 -11.38 4.02
C GLY A 46 11.55 -12.75 3.60
N GLY A 47 12.88 -12.95 3.72
CA GLY A 47 13.53 -14.27 3.70
C GLY A 47 14.03 -14.81 2.35
N ALA A 48 13.43 -15.87 1.82
CA ALA A 48 13.99 -16.62 0.67
C ALA A 48 13.79 -15.96 -0.72
N PHE A 49 13.11 -14.82 -0.77
CA PHE A 49 12.81 -14.05 -1.98
C PHE A 49 13.31 -12.62 -1.79
N ASP A 50 14.60 -12.38 -2.05
CA ASP A 50 15.27 -11.06 -1.94
C ASP A 50 15.03 -10.17 -3.18
N ASP A 51 13.91 -10.34 -3.88
CA ASP A 51 13.56 -9.59 -5.09
C ASP A 51 12.31 -8.73 -4.83
N ASP A 52 12.40 -7.44 -5.14
CA ASP A 52 11.27 -6.50 -5.07
C ASP A 52 10.35 -6.68 -6.29
N ALA A 53 9.04 -6.77 -6.04
CA ALA A 53 8.03 -6.81 -7.11
C ALA A 53 7.40 -5.43 -7.31
N GLU A 54 7.21 -4.98 -8.54
CA GLU A 54 6.32 -3.84 -8.81
C GLU A 54 4.85 -4.28 -8.69
N HIS A 55 4.01 -3.45 -8.07
CA HIS A 55 2.57 -3.63 -8.04
C HIS A 55 1.80 -2.37 -8.35
N TRP A 56 0.56 -2.56 -8.79
CA TRP A 56 -0.42 -1.50 -8.84
C TRP A 56 -1.56 -1.77 -7.87
N LYS A 57 -2.20 -0.69 -7.43
CA LYS A 57 -3.27 -0.73 -6.45
C LYS A 57 -4.40 0.20 -6.86
N LEU A 58 -5.63 -0.31 -6.82
CA LEU A 58 -6.84 0.49 -6.87
C LEU A 58 -7.45 0.54 -5.48
N THR A 59 -7.92 1.72 -5.11
CA THR A 59 -8.47 1.99 -3.79
C THR A 59 -9.80 2.71 -3.93
N ALA A 60 -10.80 2.27 -3.19
CA ALA A 60 -12.10 2.89 -3.13
C ALA A 60 -12.55 2.93 -1.67
N GLY A 61 -13.00 4.08 -1.19
CA GLY A 61 -13.39 4.19 0.19
C GLY A 61 -14.35 5.32 0.45
N TYR A 62 -14.70 5.46 1.72
CA TYR A 62 -15.53 6.55 2.21
C TYR A 62 -14.86 7.15 3.44
N ASN A 63 -14.64 8.46 3.39
CA ASN A 63 -14.11 9.21 4.52
C ASN A 63 -15.28 9.88 5.27
N LEU A 64 -15.27 9.73 6.59
CA LEU A 64 -16.15 10.35 7.58
C LEU A 64 -15.29 11.32 8.37
N GLY A 65 -15.30 12.59 7.98
CA GLY A 65 -14.74 13.67 8.77
C GLY A 65 -15.59 13.87 10.02
N TRP A 66 -15.22 13.24 11.14
CA TRP A 66 -15.92 13.43 12.43
C TRP A 66 -15.49 14.74 13.07
N LEU A 67 -14.17 14.98 13.19
CA LEU A 67 -13.61 16.20 13.77
C LEU A 67 -12.71 16.89 12.75
N PRO A 68 -12.47 18.22 12.88
CA PRO A 68 -11.62 18.97 11.94
C PRO A 68 -10.21 18.40 11.74
N PHE A 69 -9.73 17.61 12.71
CA PHE A 69 -8.42 16.96 12.71
C PHE A 69 -8.49 15.44 12.69
N LEU A 70 -9.67 14.82 12.82
CA LEU A 70 -9.84 13.36 12.88
C LEU A 70 -10.76 12.89 11.76
N ASP A 71 -10.18 12.07 10.90
CA ASP A 71 -10.82 11.41 9.77
C ASP A 71 -10.96 9.93 10.08
N LEU A 72 -12.17 9.38 9.93
CA LEU A 72 -12.42 7.95 10.06
C LEU A 72 -13.00 7.46 8.75
N GLY A 73 -12.72 6.23 8.34
CA GLY A 73 -13.24 5.74 7.07
C GLY A 73 -13.19 4.24 6.94
N ALA A 74 -13.76 3.78 5.83
CA ALA A 74 -13.61 2.43 5.34
C ALA A 74 -13.00 2.48 3.95
N GLU A 75 -12.14 1.52 3.65
CA GLU A 75 -11.40 1.42 2.40
C GLU A 75 -11.45 -0.03 1.91
N LEU A 76 -11.79 -0.19 0.64
CA LEU A 76 -11.59 -1.41 -0.13
C LEU A 76 -10.44 -1.16 -1.09
N ALA A 77 -9.55 -2.13 -1.23
CA ALA A 77 -8.49 -2.05 -2.21
C ALA A 77 -8.29 -3.36 -2.95
N TYR A 78 -7.89 -3.24 -4.21
CA TYR A 78 -7.40 -4.35 -5.01
C TYR A 78 -5.97 -4.03 -5.40
N ALA A 79 -5.03 -4.87 -4.99
CA ALA A 79 -3.63 -4.76 -5.39
C ALA A 79 -3.27 -5.97 -6.25
N ASN A 80 -2.57 -5.72 -7.34
CA ASN A 80 -2.08 -6.75 -8.23
C ASN A 80 -0.61 -6.44 -8.55
N GLY A 81 0.25 -7.32 -8.05
CA GLY A 81 1.66 -7.41 -8.37
C GLY A 81 1.83 -7.87 -9.80
N GLY A 82 2.69 -7.18 -10.55
CA GLY A 82 3.04 -7.59 -11.89
C GLY A 82 3.72 -8.96 -11.93
N LYS A 83 4.05 -9.40 -13.13
CA LYS A 83 4.81 -10.63 -13.36
C LYS A 83 6.26 -10.41 -12.93
N LEU A 84 6.70 -11.00 -11.83
CA LEU A 84 8.14 -11.06 -11.51
C LEU A 84 8.80 -12.13 -12.36
N ASP A 85 9.73 -11.74 -13.24
CA ASP A 85 10.57 -12.70 -13.95
C ASP A 85 11.79 -13.08 -13.09
N GLY A 86 11.72 -14.23 -12.41
CA GLY A 86 12.78 -14.73 -11.52
C GLY A 86 13.40 -16.05 -12.00
N ARG A 87 14.44 -16.51 -11.27
CA ARG A 87 15.07 -17.83 -11.49
C ARG A 87 14.92 -18.71 -10.24
N VAL A 88 14.16 -19.80 -10.35
CA VAL A 88 14.00 -20.82 -9.30
C VAL A 88 14.59 -22.13 -9.80
N ASP A 89 15.50 -22.74 -9.04
CA ASP A 89 16.26 -23.94 -9.45
C ASP A 89 16.94 -23.82 -10.84
N GLY A 90 17.42 -22.62 -11.18
CA GLY A 90 18.07 -22.33 -12.46
C GLY A 90 17.12 -22.16 -13.66
N ARG A 91 15.80 -22.18 -13.44
CA ARG A 91 14.76 -22.05 -14.47
C ARG A 91 13.96 -20.76 -14.32
N ASN A 92 13.57 -20.15 -15.43
CA ASN A 92 12.70 -18.96 -15.43
C ASN A 92 11.35 -19.32 -14.77
N ALA A 93 10.91 -18.51 -13.82
CA ALA A 93 9.64 -18.61 -13.13
C ALA A 93 9.00 -17.22 -13.03
N THR A 94 7.68 -17.19 -13.13
CA THR A 94 6.87 -15.98 -12.97
C THR A 94 6.09 -16.06 -11.67
N LEU A 95 6.16 -15.02 -10.85
CA LEU A 95 5.31 -14.86 -9.67
C LEU A 95 4.28 -13.75 -9.96
N GLU A 96 3.01 -14.04 -9.68
CA GLU A 96 1.90 -13.10 -9.78
C GLU A 96 1.19 -13.08 -8.43
N VAL A 97 1.02 -11.91 -7.83
CA VAL A 97 0.42 -11.76 -6.50
C VAL A 97 -0.78 -10.84 -6.65
N GLU A 98 -1.95 -11.29 -6.22
CA GLU A 98 -3.14 -10.45 -6.14
C GLU A 98 -3.69 -10.43 -4.72
N SER A 99 -4.26 -9.29 -4.32
CA SER A 99 -4.94 -9.18 -3.03
C SER A 99 -6.15 -8.26 -3.09
N PHE A 100 -7.20 -8.68 -2.40
CA PHE A 100 -8.38 -7.89 -2.11
C PHE A 100 -8.41 -7.54 -0.62
N GLN A 101 -8.46 -6.25 -0.31
CA GLN A 101 -8.25 -5.72 1.03
C GLN A 101 -9.50 -4.98 1.49
N ALA A 102 -9.93 -5.22 2.72
CA ALA A 102 -11.01 -4.50 3.37
C ALA A 102 -10.54 -3.94 4.72
N MET A 103 -10.49 -2.62 4.83
CA MET A 103 -9.79 -1.92 5.91
C MET A 103 -10.62 -0.79 6.51
N ALA A 104 -10.50 -0.61 7.83
CA ALA A 104 -10.87 0.62 8.50
C ALA A 104 -9.68 1.58 8.49
N VAL A 105 -9.93 2.88 8.28
CA VAL A 105 -8.91 3.93 8.19
C VAL A 105 -9.17 4.96 9.28
N ALA A 106 -8.11 5.39 9.97
CA ALA A 106 -8.13 6.51 10.90
C ALA A 106 -6.98 7.46 10.58
N GLY A 107 -7.30 8.74 10.38
CA GLY A 107 -6.35 9.76 9.95
C GLY A 107 -6.38 11.00 10.83
N LEU A 108 -5.21 11.60 11.01
CA LEU A 108 -5.04 12.91 11.60
C LEU A 108 -4.64 13.93 10.54
N SER A 109 -5.38 15.02 10.46
CA SER A 109 -5.18 16.11 9.49
C SER A 109 -4.50 17.32 10.14
N PHE A 110 -3.42 17.79 9.52
CA PHE A 110 -2.60 18.94 9.95
C PHE A 110 -2.42 19.92 8.78
N GLY A 111 -3.52 20.59 8.40
CA GLY A 111 -3.55 21.45 7.22
C GLY A 111 -3.56 20.62 5.93
N PRO A 112 -2.68 20.88 4.94
CA PRO A 112 -2.62 20.11 3.70
C PRO A 112 -1.98 18.73 3.87
N LEU A 113 -1.30 18.49 4.99
CA LEU A 113 -0.65 17.22 5.30
C LEU A 113 -1.47 16.43 6.32
N GLY A 114 -1.41 15.11 6.25
CA GLY A 114 -2.01 14.24 7.24
C GLY A 114 -1.27 12.92 7.37
N LEU A 115 -1.47 12.27 8.51
CA LEU A 115 -1.03 10.91 8.77
C LEU A 115 -2.26 10.04 8.88
N PHE A 116 -2.18 8.79 8.46
CA PHE A 116 -3.26 7.84 8.68
C PHE A 116 -2.71 6.46 8.97
N ALA A 117 -3.51 5.69 9.69
CA ALA A 117 -3.30 4.28 9.90
C ALA A 117 -4.54 3.55 9.43
N LYS A 118 -4.36 2.29 9.05
CA LYS A 118 -5.44 1.41 8.64
C LYS A 118 -5.21 -0.01 9.11
N ALA A 119 -6.30 -0.71 9.33
CA ALA A 119 -6.27 -2.08 9.79
C ALA A 119 -7.49 -2.82 9.25
N GLY A 120 -7.32 -4.09 8.91
CA GLY A 120 -8.39 -4.88 8.32
C GLY A 120 -7.96 -6.30 7.99
N MET A 121 -8.60 -6.86 6.98
CA MET A 121 -8.31 -8.19 6.45
C MET A 121 -7.97 -8.07 4.95
N ALA A 122 -7.05 -8.89 4.49
CA ALA A 122 -6.75 -9.05 3.08
C ALA A 122 -6.88 -10.52 2.70
N ASP A 123 -7.64 -10.75 1.63
CA ASP A 123 -7.64 -12.00 0.89
C ASP A 123 -6.55 -11.90 -0.17
N TRP A 124 -5.62 -12.85 -0.20
CA TRP A 124 -4.48 -12.81 -1.11
C TRP A 124 -4.27 -14.16 -1.79
N ASP A 125 -3.83 -14.09 -3.04
CA ASP A 125 -3.46 -15.22 -3.86
C ASP A 125 -2.09 -14.95 -4.49
N ALA A 126 -1.16 -15.89 -4.31
CA ALA A 126 0.15 -15.88 -4.95
C ALA A 126 0.29 -17.11 -5.83
N GLU A 127 0.41 -16.89 -7.14
CA GLU A 127 0.58 -17.94 -8.12
C GLU A 127 2.02 -17.95 -8.65
N GLN A 128 2.74 -19.03 -8.40
CA GLN A 128 4.09 -19.25 -8.90
C GLN A 128 4.05 -20.22 -10.08
N ARG A 129 4.33 -19.71 -11.29
CA ARG A 129 4.34 -20.49 -12.54
C ARG A 129 5.78 -20.64 -13.06
N GLY A 130 6.25 -21.87 -13.24
CA GLY A 130 7.57 -22.16 -13.80
C GLY A 130 7.65 -23.52 -14.51
N ARG A 131 8.76 -23.78 -15.22
CA ARG A 131 8.95 -25.03 -15.99
C ARG A 131 9.09 -26.25 -15.05
N GLY A 132 7.98 -26.84 -14.65
CA GLY A 132 7.88 -27.96 -13.70
C GLY A 132 7.60 -27.56 -12.25
N VAL A 133 7.28 -26.28 -11.99
CA VAL A 133 6.91 -25.77 -10.66
C VAL A 133 5.59 -25.02 -10.82
N ASN A 134 4.52 -25.56 -10.24
CA ASN A 134 3.26 -24.85 -10.09
C ASN A 134 2.91 -24.93 -8.60
N ARG A 135 3.01 -23.80 -7.91
CA ARG A 135 2.63 -23.70 -6.49
C ARG A 135 1.71 -22.51 -6.35
N ASN A 136 0.56 -22.76 -5.73
CA ASN A 136 -0.45 -21.76 -5.45
C ASN A 136 -0.51 -21.63 -3.94
N HIS A 137 -0.39 -20.41 -3.46
CA HIS A 137 -0.55 -20.06 -2.05
C HIS A 137 -1.69 -19.06 -1.96
N SER A 138 -2.60 -19.26 -1.02
CA SER A 138 -3.69 -18.34 -0.77
C SER A 138 -4.04 -18.32 0.71
N GLY A 139 -4.62 -17.21 1.15
CA GLY A 139 -4.96 -17.00 2.55
C GLY A 139 -5.80 -15.75 2.74
N THR A 140 -6.48 -15.69 3.88
CA THR A 140 -7.16 -14.48 4.35
C THR A 140 -6.55 -14.10 5.67
N ASP A 141 -5.81 -13.00 5.70
CA ASP A 141 -4.95 -12.64 6.81
C ASP A 141 -5.15 -11.18 7.24
N PRO A 142 -4.84 -10.83 8.51
CA PRO A 142 -4.88 -9.45 8.96
C PRO A 142 -3.86 -8.57 8.23
N ILE A 143 -4.31 -7.39 7.81
CA ILE A 143 -3.46 -6.36 7.19
C ILE A 143 -3.48 -5.09 8.02
N TYR A 144 -2.31 -4.49 8.18
CA TYR A 144 -2.13 -3.21 8.86
C TYR A 144 -1.37 -2.25 7.95
N GLY A 145 -1.66 -0.96 8.05
CA GLY A 145 -0.98 0.04 7.25
C GLY A 145 -0.83 1.36 7.96
N LEU A 146 0.20 2.09 7.58
CA LEU A 146 0.48 3.45 8.01
C LEU A 146 0.86 4.29 6.79
N GLY A 147 0.40 5.52 6.73
CA GLY A 147 0.61 6.35 5.58
C GLY A 147 0.62 7.83 5.90
N VAL A 148 1.17 8.58 4.96
CA VAL A 148 1.12 10.04 4.95
C VAL A 148 0.34 10.47 3.72
N ARG A 149 -0.40 11.56 3.83
CA ARG A 149 -1.12 12.17 2.71
C ARG A 149 -0.83 13.65 2.62
N ALA A 150 -0.83 14.15 1.39
CA ALA A 150 -0.74 15.56 1.07
C ALA A 150 -1.87 15.90 0.09
N GLY A 151 -2.83 16.70 0.55
CA GLY A 151 -4.03 17.08 -0.20
C GLY A 151 -3.96 18.50 -0.76
N LEU A 152 -4.40 18.67 -2.01
CA LEU A 152 -4.63 19.95 -2.66
C LEU A 152 -5.80 19.84 -3.66
N PHE A 153 -6.80 20.73 -3.54
CA PHE A 153 -7.96 20.81 -4.46
C PHE A 153 -8.75 19.49 -4.66
N GLY A 154 -8.98 18.71 -3.59
CA GLY A 154 -9.73 17.45 -3.67
C GLY A 154 -8.93 16.26 -4.20
N LEU A 155 -7.72 16.50 -4.73
CA LEU A 155 -6.72 15.47 -4.98
C LEU A 155 -5.80 15.34 -3.76
N SER A 156 -5.38 14.12 -3.46
CA SER A 156 -4.41 13.82 -2.41
C SER A 156 -3.38 12.83 -2.92
N GLY A 157 -2.11 13.18 -2.82
CA GLY A 157 -1.03 12.20 -2.91
C GLY A 157 -0.93 11.45 -1.59
N ARG A 158 -0.78 10.13 -1.61
CA ARG A 158 -0.53 9.30 -0.43
C ARG A 158 0.72 8.47 -0.63
N LEU A 159 1.42 8.24 0.46
CA LEU A 159 2.49 7.26 0.57
C LEU A 159 2.13 6.33 1.73
N GLU A 160 2.08 5.05 1.45
CA GLU A 160 1.52 4.02 2.31
C GLU A 160 2.54 2.90 2.49
N TYR A 161 2.74 2.49 3.74
CA TYR A 161 3.43 1.26 4.09
C TYR A 161 2.40 0.32 4.69
N GLU A 162 2.29 -0.88 4.13
CA GLU A 162 1.35 -1.91 4.57
C GLU A 162 2.10 -3.18 4.93
N TYR A 163 1.65 -3.83 5.97
CA TYR A 163 2.19 -5.05 6.51
C TYR A 163 1.06 -6.08 6.55
N LEU A 164 1.22 -7.14 5.76
CA LEU A 164 0.31 -8.28 5.71
C LEU A 164 0.89 -9.40 6.57
N ASP A 165 0.18 -9.75 7.63
CA ASP A 165 0.60 -10.79 8.57
C ASP A 165 0.14 -12.16 8.07
N THR A 166 0.92 -12.75 7.17
CA THR A 166 0.51 -13.98 6.51
C THR A 166 0.80 -15.22 7.35
N ASP A 167 -0.23 -16.02 7.66
CA ASP A 167 -0.06 -17.32 8.30
C ASP A 167 0.45 -18.36 7.28
N GLY A 168 1.77 -18.53 7.18
CA GLY A 168 2.40 -19.64 6.43
C GLY A 168 3.54 -19.27 5.49
N ILE A 169 3.77 -17.99 5.24
CA ILE A 169 4.98 -17.43 4.62
C ILE A 169 5.54 -16.31 5.51
N GLU A 170 6.80 -15.91 5.31
CA GLU A 170 7.33 -14.72 5.96
C GLU A 170 6.47 -13.51 5.56
N ALA A 171 6.23 -12.61 6.52
CA ALA A 171 5.32 -11.48 6.34
C ALA A 171 5.68 -10.62 5.12
N LEU A 172 4.65 -10.09 4.46
CA LEU A 172 4.78 -9.28 3.26
C LEU A 172 4.65 -7.81 3.60
N ASP A 173 5.60 -7.00 3.15
CA ASP A 173 5.55 -5.56 3.26
C ASP A 173 5.32 -4.92 1.88
N MET A 174 4.48 -3.88 1.86
CA MET A 174 4.12 -3.15 0.65
C MET A 174 4.34 -1.67 0.85
N VAL A 175 5.10 -1.03 -0.05
CA VAL A 175 5.21 0.42 -0.12
C VAL A 175 4.46 0.89 -1.36
N THR A 176 3.40 1.67 -1.17
CA THR A 176 2.56 2.17 -2.27
C THR A 176 2.54 3.69 -2.29
N THR A 177 2.79 4.28 -3.45
CA THR A 177 2.52 5.71 -3.71
C THR A 177 1.24 5.82 -4.53
N SER A 178 0.25 6.57 -4.04
CA SER A 178 -1.07 6.67 -4.67
C SER A 178 -1.53 8.11 -4.86
N VAL A 179 -2.38 8.31 -5.85
CA VAL A 179 -3.15 9.54 -6.05
C VAL A 179 -4.61 9.22 -5.81
N VAL A 180 -5.24 9.98 -4.92
CA VAL A 180 -6.62 9.79 -4.48
C VAL A 180 -7.44 11.04 -4.77
N TYR A 181 -8.60 10.87 -5.38
CA TYR A 181 -9.58 11.91 -5.60
C TYR A 181 -10.78 11.68 -4.68
N THR A 182 -11.15 12.70 -3.90
CA THR A 182 -12.33 12.68 -3.02
C THR A 182 -13.44 13.52 -3.65
N PHE A 183 -14.64 12.95 -3.74
CA PHE A 183 -15.82 13.56 -4.35
C PHE A 183 -16.61 14.40 -3.36
#